data_AF-A0A645B354-F1
#
_entry.id   AF-A0A645B354-F1
#
_cell.length_a   1.000
_cell.length_b   1.000
_cell.length_c   1.000
_cell.angle_alpha   90.00
_cell.angle_beta   90.00
_cell.angle_gamma   90.00
#
_symmetry.space_group_name_H-M   'P 1'
#
loop_
_entity.id
_entity.type
_entity.pdbx_description
1 polymer ?
#
loop_
_entity_poly.entity_id
_entity_poly.type
_entity_poly.pdbx_seq_one_letter_code
_entity_poly.pdbx_strand_id
1 'polypeptide(L)'
;MRRTRVRCRDLTTADIHDRVNYAVENSRLDVYPEEKKIVLTIKIDTAISAVMDYFEIFLTRMLMCRRAAEFLGLKLELRINDSKLL
;
A
#
# COMPACT_ATOMS: atom_id res chain seq x y z
N MET A 1 -0.26 -1.80 8.59
CA MET A 1 -0.21 -1.89 10.07
C MET A 1 -0.44 -0.49 10.65
N ARG A 2 -1.18 -0.32 11.75
CA ARG A 2 -1.36 1.01 12.40
C ARG A 2 -0.07 1.38 13.16
N ARG A 3 0.34 2.67 13.11
CA ARG A 3 1.52 3.26 13.81
C ARG A 3 1.74 2.77 15.25
N THR A 4 0.67 2.36 15.96
CA THR A 4 0.67 1.95 17.36
C THR A 4 1.41 0.64 17.68
N ARG A 5 1.92 -0.11 16.70
CA ARG A 5 2.57 -1.43 16.94
C ARG A 5 4.06 -1.50 16.61
N VAL A 6 4.69 -0.40 16.24
CA VAL A 6 6.15 -0.39 16.02
C VAL A 6 6.83 -0.12 17.36
N ARG A 7 7.25 -1.19 18.05
CA ARG A 7 8.18 -1.07 19.18
C ARG A 7 9.56 -0.80 18.60
N CYS A 8 9.98 0.47 18.62
CA CYS A 8 11.38 0.84 18.41
C CYS A 8 12.23 0.21 19.52
N ARG A 9 12.94 -0.87 19.19
CA ARG A 9 14.15 -1.30 19.89
C ARG A 9 15.12 -1.74 18.79
N ASP A 10 16.23 -1.02 18.70
CA ASP A 10 17.32 -1.13 17.72
C ASP A 10 17.14 -0.42 16.36
N LEU A 11 17.70 0.79 16.32
CA LEU A 11 17.88 1.66 15.15
C LEU A 11 19.09 1.28 14.28
N THR A 12 19.69 0.09 14.46
CA THR A 12 20.93 -0.32 13.78
C THR A 12 20.72 -1.32 12.63
N THR A 13 19.48 -1.79 12.40
CA THR A 13 19.12 -2.64 11.25
C THR A 13 17.74 -2.29 10.72
N ALA A 14 17.47 -1.01 10.44
CA ALA A 14 16.17 -0.59 9.90
C ALA A 14 15.98 -1.19 8.50
N ASP A 15 15.23 -2.29 8.41
CA ASP A 15 14.86 -2.92 7.17
C ASP A 15 14.00 -1.94 6.35
N ILE A 16 14.17 -1.93 5.03
CA ILE A 16 13.44 -1.07 4.10
C ILE A 16 11.93 -1.23 4.33
N HIS A 17 11.50 -2.43 4.71
CA HIS A 17 10.14 -2.76 5.11
C HIS A 17 9.60 -1.87 6.24
N ASP A 18 10.38 -1.62 7.29
CA ASP A 18 9.95 -0.84 8.45
C ASP A 18 9.90 0.65 8.15
N ARG A 19 10.88 1.16 7.38
CA ARG A 19 10.88 2.55 6.92
C ARG A 19 9.67 2.86 6.05
N VAL A 20 9.39 1.98 5.08
CA VAL A 20 8.24 2.13 4.18
C VAL A 20 6.93 1.99 4.95
N ASN A 21 6.81 1.03 5.87
CA ASN A 21 5.63 0.90 6.72
C ASN A 21 5.40 2.13 7.60
N TYR A 22 6.48 2.74 8.10
CA TYR A 22 6.41 3.97 8.89
C TYR A 22 6.01 5.19 8.05
N ALA A 23 6.46 5.25 6.79
CA ALA A 23 6.11 6.29 5.83
C ALA A 23 4.63 6.24 5.40
N VAL A 24 3.97 5.08 5.49
CA VAL A 24 2.53 4.96 5.19
C VAL A 24 1.71 5.61 6.30
N GLU A 25 1.14 6.77 6.02
CA GLU A 25 0.25 7.48 6.94
C GLU A 25 -1.13 6.83 7.02
N ASN A 26 -1.65 6.39 5.87
CA ASN A 26 -2.98 5.82 5.75
C ASN A 26 -3.04 4.83 4.57
N SER A 27 -3.82 3.76 4.74
CA SER A 27 -4.21 2.86 3.67
C SER A 27 -5.70 2.56 3.81
N ARG A 28 -6.46 2.75 2.74
CA ARG A 28 -7.91 2.54 2.68
C ARG A 28 -8.26 1.65 1.49
N LEU A 29 -9.15 0.69 1.72
CA LEU A 29 -9.67 -0.18 0.68
C LEU A 29 -11.18 0.04 0.58
N ASP A 30 -11.65 0.52 -0.56
CA ASP A 30 -13.07 0.73 -0.83
C ASP A 30 -13.50 -0.25 -1.94
N VAL A 31 -14.61 -0.94 -1.72
CA VAL A 31 -15.17 -1.90 -2.69
C VAL A 31 -16.43 -1.30 -3.26
N TYR A 32 -16.52 -1.25 -4.59
CA TYR A 32 -17.66 -0.75 -5.34
C TYR A 32 -18.20 -1.89 -6.22
N PRO A 33 -19.12 -2.72 -5.69
CA PRO A 33 -19.65 -3.88 -6.39
C PRO A 33 -20.38 -3.51 -7.69
N GLU A 34 -21.16 -2.42 -7.67
CA GLU A 34 -21.93 -1.94 -8.83
C GLU A 34 -21.01 -1.51 -9.99
N GLU A 35 -19.90 -0.85 -9.65
CA GLU A 35 -18.88 -0.41 -10.60
C GLU A 35 -17.84 -1.50 -10.92
N LYS A 36 -18.00 -2.70 -10.35
CA LYS A 36 -17.07 -3.83 -10.44
C LYS A 36 -15.62 -3.45 -10.18
N LYS A 37 -15.36 -2.60 -9.18
CA LYS A 37 -14.01 -2.14 -8.85
C LYS A 37 -13.71 -2.19 -7.35
N ILE A 38 -12.46 -2.41 -7.03
CA ILE A 38 -11.87 -2.31 -5.70
C ILE A 38 -10.81 -1.23 -5.78
N VAL A 39 -10.88 -0.21 -4.93
CA VAL A 39 -9.93 0.90 -4.91
C VAL A 39 -9.07 0.80 -3.65
N LEU A 40 -7.76 0.62 -3.84
CA LEU A 40 -6.78 0.72 -2.77
C LEU A 40 -6.13 2.10 -2.82
N THR A 41 -6.38 2.92 -1.79
CA THR A 41 -5.80 4.25 -1.64
C THR A 41 -4.74 4.22 -0.54
N ILE A 42 -3.53 4.69 -0.84
CA ILE A 42 -2.41 4.73 0.09
C ILE A 42 -1.86 6.15 0.13
N LYS A 43 -1.61 6.64 1.34
CA LYS A 43 -0.92 7.91 1.56
C LYS A 43 0.45 7.63 2.16
N ILE A 44 1.50 8.07 1.46
CA ILE A 44 2.90 7.87 1.81
C ILE A 44 3.53 9.24 2.03
N ASP A 45 4.14 9.42 3.19
CA ASP A 45 4.99 10.56 3.48
C ASP A 45 6.33 10.42 2.72
N THR A 46 6.43 11.16 1.61
CA THR A 46 7.61 11.16 0.75
C THR A 46 8.83 11.81 1.39
N ALA A 47 8.69 12.48 2.54
CA ALA A 47 9.84 12.94 3.31
C ALA A 47 10.56 11.78 4.04
N ILE A 48 9.86 10.66 4.27
CA ILE A 48 10.38 9.49 4.99
C ILE A 48 10.84 8.40 4.01
N SER A 49 10.06 8.11 2.97
CA SER A 49 10.40 7.11 1.95
C SER A 49 9.79 7.45 0.61
N ALA A 50 10.52 7.16 -0.48
CA ALA A 50 9.98 7.33 -1.82
C ALA A 50 8.83 6.34 -2.09
N VAL A 51 7.91 6.73 -2.98
CA VAL A 51 6.82 5.85 -3.44
C VAL A 51 7.39 4.59 -4.11
N MET A 52 8.55 4.67 -4.76
CA MET A 52 9.20 3.53 -5.40
C MET A 52 9.67 2.47 -4.39
N ASP A 53 10.20 2.87 -3.22
CA ASP A 53 10.58 1.94 -2.14
C ASP A 53 9.35 1.13 -1.68
N TYR A 54 8.19 1.78 -1.63
CA TYR A 54 6.93 1.10 -1.31
C TYR A 54 6.58 0.05 -2.36
N PHE A 55 6.71 0.39 -3.64
CA PHE A 55 6.48 -0.56 -4.73
C PHE A 55 7.46 -1.73 -4.69
N GLU A 56 8.75 -1.50 -4.46
CA GLU A 56 9.76 -2.57 -4.41
C GLU A 56 9.37 -3.68 -3.41
N ILE A 57 8.80 -3.28 -2.28
CA ILE A 57 8.41 -4.19 -1.20
C ILE A 57 7.01 -4.79 -1.38
N PHE A 58 6.05 -4.00 -1.86
CA PHE A 58 4.63 -4.37 -1.81
C PHE A 58 4.04 -4.75 -3.17
N LEU A 59 4.75 -4.51 -4.28
CA LEU A 59 4.24 -4.77 -5.64
C LEU A 59 3.78 -6.21 -5.83
N THR A 60 4.56 -7.19 -5.39
CA THR A 60 4.20 -8.62 -5.53
C THR A 60 2.87 -8.93 -4.84
N ARG A 61 2.65 -8.40 -3.63
CA ARG A 61 1.39 -8.58 -2.89
C ARG A 61 0.24 -7.87 -3.58
N MET A 62 0.46 -6.66 -4.11
CA MET A 62 -0.56 -5.93 -4.88
C MET A 62 -0.95 -6.68 -6.17
N LEU A 63 0.01 -7.31 -6.84
CA LEU A 63 -0.24 -8.14 -8.01
C LEU A 63 -1.16 -9.33 -7.67
N MET A 64 -0.94 -9.96 -6.52
CA MET A 64 -1.80 -11.02 -6.02
C MET A 64 -3.22 -10.53 -5.74
N CYS A 65 -3.36 -9.36 -5.10
CA CYS A 65 -4.66 -8.73 -4.89
C CYS A 65 -5.38 -8.42 -6.21
N ARG A 66 -4.64 -7.98 -7.24
CA ARG A 66 -5.20 -7.74 -8.57
C ARG A 66 -5.75 -9.02 -9.18
N ARG A 67 -4.97 -10.12 -9.16
CA ARG A 67 -5.41 -11.43 -9.66
C ARG A 67 -6.63 -11.97 -8.90
N ALA A 68 -6.66 -11.77 -7.58
CA ALA A 68 -7.81 -12.16 -6.76
C ALA A 68 -9.05 -11.33 -7.09
N ALA A 69 -8.90 -10.01 -7.32
CA ALA A 69 -10.00 -9.16 -7.77
C ALA A 69 -10.52 -9.62 -9.15
N GLU A 70 -9.63 -9.90 -10.10
CA GLU A 70 -9.97 -10.42 -11.43
C GLU A 70 -10.75 -11.74 -11.35
N PHE A 71 -10.34 -12.64 -10.46
CA PHE A 71 -11.06 -13.90 -10.20
C PHE A 71 -12.49 -13.65 -9.70
N LEU A 72 -12.70 -12.59 -8.92
CA LEU A 72 -14.02 -12.17 -8.43
C LEU A 72 -14.81 -11.33 -9.47
N GLY A 73 -14.28 -11.13 -10.68
CA GLY A 73 -14.89 -10.28 -11.69
C GLY A 73 -14.81 -8.78 -11.39
N LEU A 74 -13.90 -8.38 -10.50
CA LEU A 74 -13.67 -7.00 -10.07
C LEU A 74 -12.32 -6.50 -10.60
N LYS A 75 -12.19 -5.19 -10.81
CA LYS A 75 -10.93 -4.53 -11.18
C LYS A 75 -10.30 -3.85 -9.98
N LEU A 76 -9.02 -4.10 -9.72
CA LEU A 76 -8.28 -3.39 -8.69
C LEU A 76 -7.71 -2.08 -9.25
N GLU A 77 -8.08 -0.94 -8.66
CA GLU A 77 -7.45 0.37 -8.89
C GLU A 77 -6.50 0.69 -7.73
N LEU A 78 -5.34 1.26 -8.04
CA LEU A 78 -4.36 1.70 -7.05
C LEU A 78 -4.17 3.21 -7.12
N ARG A 79 -4.33 3.87 -5.97
CA ARG A 79 -4.13 5.31 -5.80
C ARG A 79 -3.08 5.56 -4.72
N ILE A 80 -2.04 6.32 -5.04
CA ILE A 80 -1.01 6.70 -4.08
C ILE A 80 -0.86 8.21 -4.09
N ASN A 81 -0.92 8.85 -2.92
CA ASN A 81 -0.83 10.31 -2.76
C ASN A 81 -1.74 11.05 -3.76
N ASP A 82 -3.00 10.61 -3.83
CA ASP A 82 -4.06 11.12 -4.71
C ASP A 82 -3.80 10.95 -6.22
N SER A 83 -2.67 10.35 -6.61
CA SER A 83 -2.36 9.99 -7.99
C SER A 83 -2.87 8.60 -8.31
N LYS A 84 -3.65 8.47 -9.39
CA LYS A 84 -4.06 7.16 -9.92
C LYS A 84 -2.91 6.56 -10.72
N LEU A 85 -2.51 5.34 -10.37
CA LEU A 85 -1.38 4.64 -11.00
C LEU A 85 -1.84 3.49 -11.92
N LEU A 86 -2.95 2.84 -11.57
CA LEU A 86 -3.60 1.74 -12.31
C LEU A 86 -5.12 1.95 -12.30
#